data_AF-A0A150VKI7-F1
#
_entry.id   AF-A0A150VKI7-F1
#
_cell.length_a   1.000
_cell.length_b   1.000
_cell.length_c   1.000
_cell.angle_alpha   90.00
_cell.angle_beta   90.00
_cell.angle_gamma   90.00
#
_symmetry.space_group_name_H-M   'P 1'
#
loop_
_entity.id
_entity.type
_entity.pdbx_description
1 polymer ?
#
loop_
_entity_poly.entity_id
_entity_poly.type
_entity_poly.pdbx_seq_one_letter_code
_entity_poly.pdbx_strand_id
1 'polypeptide(L)'
;MIGDTYIDHTPLGEVRGVVTDASANRLVAFRQATDEDALSIDITYHVEPTADGCTVTRMGRIAVAGRLRLVGPLVTALIRRENRRTRARLKERLDGPPPP
;
A
#
# COMPACT_ATOMS: atom_id res chain seq x y z
N MET A 1 15.62 0.96 0.83
CA MET A 1 16.21 0.94 -0.51
C MET A 1 15.47 -0.08 -1.38
N ILE A 2 15.67 -0.06 -2.70
CA ILE A 2 15.11 -1.10 -3.57
C ILE A 2 15.66 -2.45 -3.10
N GLY A 3 14.81 -3.46 -2.99
CA GLY A 3 15.13 -4.76 -2.42
C GLY A 3 14.91 -4.87 -0.91
N ASP A 4 14.65 -3.76 -0.19
CA ASP A 4 14.28 -3.83 1.23
C ASP A 4 12.99 -4.60 1.39
N THR A 5 12.98 -5.47 2.39
CA THR A 5 11.81 -6.26 2.78
C THR A 5 11.20 -5.70 4.05
N TYR A 6 9.90 -5.91 4.19
CA TYR A 6 9.16 -5.56 5.39
C TYR A 6 8.01 -6.52 5.59
N ILE A 7 7.47 -6.53 6.80
CA ILE A 7 6.29 -7.30 7.16
C ILE A 7 5.18 -6.31 7.51
N ASP A 8 4.01 -6.51 6.92
CA ASP A 8 2.81 -5.72 7.22
C ASP A 8 1.71 -6.63 7.75
N HIS A 9 1.08 -6.19 8.83
CA HIS A 9 0.03 -6.92 9.51
C HIS A 9 -1.32 -6.35 9.10
N THR A 10 -2.03 -7.11 8.26
CA THR A 10 -3.34 -6.72 7.76
C THR A 10 -4.43 -7.54 8.43
N PRO A 11 -5.72 -7.13 8.33
CA PRO A 11 -6.83 -7.96 8.78
C PRO A 11 -6.91 -9.33 8.08
N LEU A 12 -6.20 -9.52 6.96
CA LEU A 12 -6.13 -10.78 6.20
C LEU A 12 -4.95 -11.67 6.62
N GLY A 13 -4.13 -11.20 7.56
CA GLY A 13 -2.92 -11.88 8.02
C GLY A 13 -1.66 -11.09 7.69
N GLU A 14 -0.53 -11.79 7.81
CA GLU A 14 0.79 -11.28 7.52
C GLU A 14 1.03 -11.26 6.00
N VAL A 15 1.52 -10.12 5.50
CA VAL A 15 1.99 -9.99 4.11
C VAL A 15 3.43 -9.52 4.11
N ARG A 16 4.26 -10.22 3.34
CA ARG A 16 5.66 -9.86 3.13
C ARG A 16 5.73 -8.89 1.97
N GLY A 17 6.34 -7.74 2.22
CA GLY A 17 6.56 -6.69 1.25
C GLY A 17 8.01 -6.65 0.78
N VAL A 18 8.20 -6.27 -0.48
CA VAL A 18 9.50 -5.91 -1.05
C VAL A 18 9.39 -4.60 -1.83
N VAL A 19 10.32 -3.67 -1.61
CA VAL A 19 10.41 -2.44 -2.40
C VAL A 19 10.96 -2.77 -3.78
N THR A 20 10.16 -2.56 -4.82
CA THR A 20 10.49 -2.91 -6.21
C THR A 20 11.03 -1.72 -6.99
N ASP A 21 10.63 -0.49 -6.62
CA ASP A 21 11.13 0.74 -7.23
C ASP A 21 11.06 1.90 -6.22
N ALA A 22 11.99 2.84 -6.30
CA ALA A 22 12.01 4.00 -5.43
C ALA A 22 12.76 5.17 -6.09
N SER A 23 12.12 6.34 -6.08
CA SER A 23 12.72 7.61 -6.44
C SER A 23 12.44 8.61 -5.32
N ALA A 24 13.49 9.26 -4.83
CA ALA A 24 13.40 10.20 -3.72
C ALA A 24 12.31 11.26 -4.00
N ASN A 25 11.36 11.39 -3.07
CA ASN A 25 10.27 12.36 -3.10
C ASN A 25 9.33 12.29 -4.32
N ARG A 26 9.37 11.22 -5.11
CA ARG A 26 8.55 11.10 -6.34
C ARG A 26 7.78 9.80 -6.43
N LEU A 27 8.43 8.69 -6.09
CA LEU A 27 7.87 7.38 -6.32
C LEU A 27 8.35 6.39 -5.28
N VAL A 28 7.43 5.53 -4.85
CA VAL A 28 7.80 4.26 -4.24
C VAL A 28 6.82 3.19 -4.74
N ALA A 29 7.37 2.09 -5.24
CA ALA A 29 6.62 0.92 -5.63
C ALA A 29 7.08 -0.29 -4.82
N PHE A 30 6.12 -1.14 -4.47
CA PHE A 30 6.40 -2.36 -3.74
C PHE A 30 5.37 -3.42 -4.03
N ARG A 31 5.80 -4.68 -3.89
CA ARG A 31 4.94 -5.85 -3.99
C ARG A 31 4.77 -6.43 -2.60
N GLN A 32 3.52 -6.71 -2.21
CA GLN A 32 3.16 -7.44 -1.00
C GLN A 32 2.52 -8.77 -1.38
N ALA A 33 2.87 -9.84 -0.68
CA ALA A 33 2.23 -11.14 -0.87
C ALA A 33 2.10 -11.91 0.45
N THR A 34 1.06 -12.74 0.55
CA THR A 34 0.99 -13.79 1.57
C THR A 34 1.96 -14.91 1.23
N ASP A 35 2.41 -15.70 2.20
CA ASP A 35 3.41 -16.78 2.00
C ASP A 35 3.04 -17.80 0.90
N GLU A 36 1.76 -18.07 0.67
CA GLU A 36 1.27 -18.98 -0.38
C GLU A 36 0.89 -18.27 -1.70
N ASP A 37 1.18 -16.97 -1.86
CA ASP A 37 0.74 -16.13 -2.98
C ASP A 37 -0.80 -16.15 -3.23
N ALA A 38 -1.58 -16.56 -2.23
CA ALA A 38 -3.04 -16.57 -2.27
C ALA A 38 -3.61 -15.14 -2.44
N LEU A 39 -2.88 -14.14 -1.96
CA LEU A 39 -3.10 -12.71 -2.21
C LEU A 39 -1.77 -12.06 -2.55
N SER A 40 -1.72 -11.33 -3.67
CA SER A 40 -0.62 -10.44 -3.99
C SER A 40 -1.12 -9.06 -4.37
N ILE A 41 -0.40 -8.02 -3.93
CA ILE A 41 -0.74 -6.63 -4.20
C ILE A 41 0.50 -5.91 -4.71
N ASP A 42 0.44 -5.40 -5.93
CA ASP A 42 1.44 -4.48 -6.46
C ASP A 42 0.95 -3.06 -6.18
N ILE A 43 1.76 -2.26 -5.48
CA ILE A 43 1.38 -0.94 -4.98
C ILE A 43 2.37 0.08 -5.50
N THR A 44 1.86 1.22 -5.95
CA THR A 44 2.68 2.35 -6.38
C THR A 44 2.14 3.63 -5.78
N TYR A 45 3.02 4.39 -5.14
CA TYR A 45 2.75 5.76 -4.74
C TYR A 45 3.48 6.70 -5.69
N HIS A 46 2.75 7.68 -6.21
CA HIS A 46 3.29 8.83 -6.92
C HIS A 46 3.08 10.06 -6.07
N VAL A 47 4.11 10.90 -6.01
CA VAL A 47 4.08 12.19 -5.33
C VAL A 47 4.32 13.26 -6.37
N GLU A 48 3.33 14.14 -6.54
CA GLU A 48 3.38 15.25 -7.48
C GLU A 48 3.31 16.56 -6.70
N PRO A 49 4.24 17.50 -6.91
CA PRO A 49 4.16 18.81 -6.29
C PRO A 49 2.95 19.59 -6.82
N THR A 50 2.39 20.42 -5.95
CA THR A 50 1.29 21.36 -6.24
C THR A 50 1.68 22.74 -5.68
N ALA A 51 0.92 23.78 -6.00
CA ALA A 51 1.20 25.14 -5.51
C ALA A 51 1.31 25.21 -3.97
N ASP A 52 0.46 24.46 -3.27
CA ASP A 52 0.30 24.54 -1.81
C ASP A 52 0.83 23.30 -1.06
N GLY A 53 1.57 22.41 -1.74
CA GLY A 53 2.05 21.16 -1.14
C GLY A 53 2.27 20.06 -2.17
N CYS A 54 1.73 18.86 -1.93
CA CYS A 54 1.82 17.75 -2.87
C CYS A 54 0.53 16.93 -2.94
N THR A 55 0.30 16.31 -4.09
CA THR A 55 -0.69 15.26 -4.26
C THR A 55 0.01 13.91 -4.18
N VAL A 56 -0.48 13.05 -3.29
CA VAL A 56 -0.01 11.66 -3.19
C VAL A 56 -1.07 10.73 -3.75
N THR A 57 -0.76 10.11 -4.89
CA THR A 57 -1.64 9.16 -5.57
C THR A 57 -1.15 7.75 -5.30
N ARG A 58 -2.01 6.92 -4.69
CA ARG A 58 -1.75 5.49 -4.47
C ARG A 58 -2.54 4.66 -5.47
N MET A 59 -1.85 3.86 -6.27
CA MET A 59 -2.41 2.84 -7.14
C MET A 59 -2.11 1.45 -6.58
N GLY A 60 -3.03 0.51 -6.80
CA GLY A 60 -2.87 -0.86 -6.35
C GLY A 60 -3.51 -1.84 -7.31
N ARG A 61 -2.77 -2.87 -7.72
CA ARG A 61 -3.30 -4.03 -8.44
C ARG A 61 -3.36 -5.20 -7.47
N ILE A 62 -4.56 -5.74 -7.27
CA ILE A 62 -4.81 -6.87 -6.39
C ILE A 62 -5.00 -8.11 -7.26
N ALA A 63 -4.23 -9.16 -6.97
CA ALA A 63 -4.46 -10.49 -7.49
C ALA A 63 -4.78 -11.43 -6.33
N VAL A 64 -5.82 -12.25 -6.52
CA VAL A 64 -6.23 -13.29 -5.58
C VAL A 64 -6.21 -14.63 -6.29
N ALA A 65 -5.70 -15.65 -5.61
CA ALA A 65 -5.55 -17.01 -6.10
C ALA A 65 -6.18 -18.03 -5.13
N GLY A 66 -6.25 -19.29 -5.57
CA GLY A 66 -6.78 -20.39 -4.76
C GLY A 66 -8.19 -20.13 -4.22
N ARG A 67 -8.41 -20.51 -2.95
CA ARG A 67 -9.70 -20.39 -2.26
C ARG A 67 -10.15 -18.94 -2.07
N LEU A 68 -9.22 -17.98 -2.03
CA LEU A 68 -9.54 -16.55 -1.89
C LEU A 68 -10.24 -15.97 -3.14
N ARG A 69 -10.13 -16.61 -4.32
CA ARG A 69 -10.85 -16.16 -5.53
C ARG A 69 -12.36 -16.14 -5.32
N LEU A 70 -12.90 -17.07 -4.53
CA LEU A 70 -14.34 -17.16 -4.25
C LEU A 70 -14.86 -15.93 -3.48
N VAL A 71 -14.00 -15.31 -2.68
CA VAL A 71 -14.32 -14.12 -1.87
C VAL A 71 -13.61 -12.86 -2.38
N GLY A 72 -13.06 -12.90 -3.60
CA GLY A 72 -12.24 -11.83 -4.18
C GLY A 72 -12.86 -10.43 -4.14
N PRO A 73 -14.17 -10.25 -4.45
CA PRO A 73 -14.82 -8.95 -4.31
C PRO A 73 -14.84 -8.42 -2.88
N LEU A 74 -15.06 -9.30 -1.88
CA LEU A 74 -15.07 -8.93 -0.46
C LEU A 74 -13.66 -8.54 0.02
N VAL A 75 -12.65 -9.31 -0.38
CA VAL A 75 -11.23 -9.01 -0.13
C VAL A 75 -10.86 -7.64 -0.71
N THR A 76 -11.27 -7.37 -1.95
CA THR A 76 -11.03 -6.08 -2.60
C THR A 76 -11.70 -4.92 -1.87
N ALA A 77 -12.95 -5.11 -1.41
CA ALA A 77 -13.68 -4.09 -0.65
C ALA A 77 -13.00 -3.79 0.70
N LEU A 78 -12.56 -4.83 1.41
CA LEU A 78 -11.82 -4.71 2.66
C LEU A 78 -10.50 -3.94 2.46
N ILE A 79 -9.70 -4.32 1.46
CA ILE A 79 -8.44 -3.64 1.13
C ILE A 79 -8.70 -2.16 0.77
N ARG A 80 -9.76 -1.86 0.00
CA ARG A 80 -10.14 -0.47 -0.29
C ARG A 80 -10.49 0.32 0.97
N ARG A 81 -11.22 -0.29 1.92
CA ARG A 81 -11.55 0.34 3.20
C ARG A 81 -10.30 0.64 4.01
N GLU A 82 -9.39 -0.33 4.16
CA GLU A 82 -8.17 -0.14 4.93
C GLU A 82 -7.27 0.91 4.28
N ASN A 83 -7.14 0.91 2.94
CA ASN A 83 -6.39 1.94 2.23
C ASN A 83 -6.93 3.35 2.45
N ARG A 84 -8.25 3.53 2.52
CA ARG A 84 -8.84 4.84 2.87
C ARG A 84 -8.46 5.26 4.28
N ARG A 85 -8.51 4.34 5.23
CA ARG A 85 -8.13 4.59 6.63
C ARG A 85 -6.64 4.95 6.75
N THR A 86 -5.76 4.18 6.13
CA THR A 86 -4.31 4.44 6.13
C THR A 86 -3.99 5.79 5.50
N ARG A 87 -4.62 6.13 4.36
CA ARG A 87 -4.45 7.45 3.73
C ARG A 87 -4.94 8.60 4.60
N ALA A 88 -6.08 8.45 5.27
CA ALA A 88 -6.60 9.47 6.19
C ALA A 88 -5.60 9.73 7.32
N ARG A 89 -5.09 8.67 7.95
CA ARG A 89 -4.06 8.76 8.99
C ARG A 89 -2.75 9.37 8.49
N LEU A 90 -2.32 9.00 7.28
CA LEU A 90 -1.13 9.58 6.68
C LEU A 90 -1.30 11.08 6.47
N LYS A 91 -2.46 11.51 5.95
CA LYS A 91 -2.77 12.93 5.78
C LYS A 91 -2.79 13.66 7.12
N GLU A 92 -3.49 13.13 8.12
CA GLU A 92 -3.50 13.69 9.48
C GLU A 92 -2.09 13.83 10.06
N ARG A 93 -1.22 12.84 9.82
CA ARG A 93 0.15 12.83 10.32
C ARG A 93 1.06 13.87 9.65
N LEU A 94 0.84 14.10 8.35
CA LEU A 94 1.61 15.04 7.53
C LEU A 94 1.12 16.48 7.70
N ASP A 95 -0.19 16.68 7.86
CA ASP A 95 -0.80 18.00 8.09
C ASP A 95 -0.68 18.44 9.57
N GLY A 96 -0.50 17.48 10.48
CA GLY A 96 -0.30 17.73 11.90
C GLY A 96 1.08 18.31 12.20
N PRO A 97 1.29 18.85 13.43
CA PRO A 97 2.59 19.35 13.84
C PRO A 97 3.67 18.26 13.73
N PRO A 98 4.93 18.64 13.41
CA PRO A 98 6.03 17.68 13.40
C PRO A 98 6.10 16.96 14.76
N PRO A 99 6.54 15.69 14.79
CA PRO A 99 6.81 15.04 16.08
C PRO A 99 7.78 15.92 16.90
N PRO A 100 7.67 15.88 18.24
CA PRO A 100 8.65 16.53 19.11
C PRO A 100 10.07 15.99 18.87
#